data_AF-A0AA35UL16-F1
#
_entry.id   AF-A0AA35UL16-F1
#
_cell.length_a   1.000
_cell.length_b   1.000
_cell.length_c   1.000
_cell.angle_alpha   90.00
_cell.angle_beta   90.00
_cell.angle_gamma   90.00
#
_symmetry.space_group_name_H-M   'P 1'
#
loop_
_entity.id
_entity.type
_entity.pdbx_description
1 polymer ?
#
loop_
_entity_poly.entity_id
_entity_poly.type
_entity_poly.pdbx_seq_one_letter_code
_entity_poly.pdbx_strand_id
1 'polypeptide(L)'
;MNTILQHAEWHLAHSQPAQLVDYFNPCTPFARQINLMTSRFRAVEDLCDAPSSHQALSDLRDALAFHLVRMSFWWDFAFCPRGATGVSNPNFLSYVKRHVARSYDDEAFFDLFTWQRHMHAGDEDQILIVGRDPGSPKHMPIYYGIDGARRFRFSLPGEAHEPHWACVGYRDFAAAWLAAWTCHCPHTSDGDSLDMHLRAEREHHLARIWHQRHFCKPCKATVVPAYIEACAQASTCRTPFGCMEFTHITGHLAHEVMDIASDTQSDLVGMFDDAGARSIAADAIAVVRLHANAYRTECLDPVRVPCAAGKRRMGLAGFRPH
;
A
#
# COMPACT_ATOMS: atom_id res chain seq x y z
N MET A 1 28.27 -6.32 8.45
CA MET A 1 27.10 -6.85 7.71
C MET A 1 26.49 -7.93 8.56
N ASN A 2 25.36 -7.65 9.22
CA ASN A 2 24.50 -8.64 9.87
C ASN A 2 23.08 -8.08 9.74
N THR A 3 22.50 -8.27 8.55
CA THR A 3 21.05 -8.22 8.41
C THR A 3 20.55 -9.43 9.20
N ILE A 4 19.68 -9.24 10.20
CA ILE A 4 19.06 -10.38 10.88
C ILE A 4 18.19 -11.06 9.82
N LEU A 5 18.72 -12.09 9.15
CA LEU A 5 17.91 -13.08 8.45
C LEU A 5 17.08 -13.74 9.55
N GLN A 6 15.84 -13.27 9.72
CA GLN A 6 14.92 -13.87 10.66
C GLN A 6 14.61 -15.29 10.17
N HIS A 7 14.84 -16.28 11.03
CA HIS A 7 14.67 -17.69 10.69
C HIS A 7 13.19 -18.02 10.45
N ALA A 8 12.92 -19.14 9.76
CA ALA A 8 11.60 -19.59 9.33
C ALA A 8 10.47 -19.44 10.36
N GLU A 9 10.72 -19.82 11.62
CA GLU A 9 9.75 -19.75 12.71
C GLU A 9 9.23 -18.33 12.96
N TRP A 10 10.11 -17.33 12.85
CA TRP A 10 9.72 -15.93 13.02
C TRP A 10 8.71 -15.53 11.94
N HIS A 11 8.97 -15.89 10.68
CA HIS A 11 8.07 -15.55 9.58
C HIS A 11 6.71 -16.25 9.72
N LEU A 12 6.70 -17.52 10.13
CA LEU A 12 5.45 -18.25 10.39
C LEU A 12 4.56 -17.57 11.43
N ALA A 13 5.17 -16.94 12.44
CA ALA A 13 4.45 -16.24 13.51
C ALA A 13 4.05 -14.79 13.17
N HIS A 14 4.83 -14.09 12.34
CA HIS A 14 4.73 -12.62 12.18
C HIS A 14 4.42 -12.13 10.76
N SER A 15 4.37 -13.03 9.77
CA SER A 15 4.17 -12.65 8.36
C SER A 15 2.81 -13.10 7.82
N GLN A 16 1.89 -13.50 8.69
CA GLN A 16 0.55 -13.89 8.26
C GLN A 16 -0.19 -12.68 7.66
N PRO A 17 -0.87 -12.79 6.50
CA PRO A 17 -1.50 -11.64 5.84
C PRO A 17 -2.44 -10.84 6.75
N ALA A 18 -3.18 -11.50 7.63
CA ALA A 18 -4.09 -10.86 8.60
C ALA A 18 -3.37 -9.94 9.62
N GLN A 19 -2.06 -10.07 9.79
CA GLN A 19 -1.24 -9.19 10.63
C GLN A 19 -0.61 -8.04 9.84
N LEU A 20 -0.58 -8.13 8.51
CA LEU A 20 0.14 -7.21 7.63
C LEU A 20 -0.81 -6.24 6.91
N VAL A 21 -2.06 -6.63 6.72
CA VAL A 21 -3.05 -5.89 5.94
C VAL A 21 -4.36 -5.77 6.70
N ASP A 22 -4.87 -4.54 6.76
CA ASP A 22 -6.23 -4.24 7.23
C ASP A 22 -7.04 -3.68 6.04
N TYR A 23 -7.76 -4.59 5.38
CA TYR A 23 -8.53 -4.26 4.17
C TYR A 23 -9.68 -3.28 4.44
N PHE A 24 -10.25 -3.27 5.64
CA PHE A 24 -11.42 -2.44 5.96
C PHE A 24 -11.05 -1.12 6.64
N ASN A 25 -9.76 -0.78 6.66
CA ASN A 25 -9.26 0.45 7.25
C ASN A 25 -8.35 1.23 6.28
N PRO A 26 -8.95 2.06 5.41
CA PRO A 26 -8.21 2.93 4.50
C PRO A 26 -7.33 3.97 5.22
N CYS A 27 -7.54 4.21 6.51
CA CYS A 27 -6.68 5.07 7.33
C CYS A 27 -5.37 4.39 7.75
N THR A 28 -5.16 3.11 7.40
CA THR A 28 -3.84 2.50 7.48
C THR A 28 -3.08 2.77 6.17
N PRO A 29 -1.91 3.44 6.20
CA PRO A 29 -1.24 3.89 4.98
C PRO A 29 -0.99 2.76 3.99
N PHE A 30 -1.46 2.95 2.75
CA PHE A 30 -1.27 2.00 1.64
C PHE A 30 0.19 1.57 1.50
N ALA A 31 1.10 2.55 1.42
CA ALA A 31 2.53 2.33 1.23
C ALA A 31 3.14 1.43 2.30
N ARG A 32 2.74 1.58 3.57
CA ARG A 32 3.20 0.75 4.68
C ARG A 32 2.79 -0.71 4.49
N GLN A 33 1.52 -0.95 4.21
CA GLN A 33 0.97 -2.29 4.07
C GLN A 33 1.61 -3.01 2.88
N ILE A 34 1.70 -2.35 1.72
CA ILE A 34 2.18 -2.99 0.49
C ILE A 34 3.70 -3.25 0.52
N ASN A 35 4.49 -2.34 1.10
CA ASN A 35 5.93 -2.53 1.24
C ASN A 35 6.24 -3.64 2.23
N LEU A 36 5.51 -3.69 3.35
CA LEU A 36 5.64 -4.76 4.33
C LEU A 36 5.30 -6.12 3.70
N MET A 37 4.14 -6.24 3.05
CA MET A 37 3.73 -7.46 2.33
C MET A 37 4.76 -7.91 1.31
N THR A 38 5.25 -6.99 0.49
CA THR A 38 6.25 -7.28 -0.55
C THR A 38 7.58 -7.72 0.04
N SER A 39 8.02 -7.06 1.12
CA SER A 39 9.24 -7.42 1.85
C SER A 39 9.14 -8.81 2.49
N ARG A 40 8.02 -9.11 3.16
CA ARG A 40 7.74 -10.41 3.78
C ARG A 40 7.67 -11.52 2.75
N PHE A 41 6.96 -11.30 1.63
CA PHE A 41 6.91 -12.26 0.54
C PHE A 41 8.31 -12.63 0.04
N ARG A 42 9.16 -11.64 -0.25
CA ARG A 42 10.53 -11.88 -0.73
C ARG A 42 11.35 -12.69 0.29
N ALA A 43 11.29 -12.32 1.56
CA ALA A 43 12.02 -13.03 2.61
C ALA A 43 11.54 -14.49 2.77
N VAL A 44 10.24 -14.73 2.69
CA VAL A 44 9.69 -16.10 2.78
C VAL A 44 9.99 -16.91 1.52
N GLU A 45 9.98 -16.31 0.33
CA GLU A 45 10.39 -16.99 -0.92
C GLU A 45 11.87 -17.42 -0.84
N ASP A 46 12.76 -16.53 -0.40
CA ASP A 46 14.19 -16.85 -0.22
C ASP A 46 14.39 -18.02 0.76
N LEU A 47 13.55 -18.13 1.79
CA LEU A 47 13.56 -19.25 2.74
C LEU A 47 12.94 -20.54 2.16
N CYS A 48 12.00 -20.43 1.23
CA CYS A 48 11.39 -21.59 0.57
C CYS A 48 12.36 -22.28 -0.40
N ASP A 49 13.32 -21.55 -0.96
CA ASP A 49 14.37 -22.09 -1.82
C ASP A 49 15.47 -22.83 -1.05
N ALA A 50 15.47 -22.73 0.29
CA ALA A 50 16.44 -23.43 1.13
C ALA A 50 16.15 -24.95 1.22
N PRO A 51 17.18 -25.81 1.34
CA PRO A 51 17.01 -27.27 1.45
C PRO A 51 16.16 -27.73 2.65
N SER A 52 16.02 -26.88 3.67
CA SER A 52 15.22 -27.10 4.88
C SER A 52 13.80 -26.52 4.79
N SER A 53 13.29 -26.24 3.59
CA SER A 53 11.96 -25.68 3.39
C SER A 53 10.87 -26.61 3.91
N HIS A 54 9.94 -26.04 4.69
CA HIS A 54 8.81 -26.75 5.28
C HIS A 54 7.50 -26.36 4.59
N GLN A 55 6.53 -27.27 4.56
CA GLN A 55 5.22 -27.03 3.93
C GLN A 55 4.55 -25.74 4.45
N ALA A 56 4.66 -25.46 5.74
CA ALA A 56 4.11 -24.25 6.35
C ALA A 56 4.68 -22.94 5.76
N LEU A 57 5.96 -22.92 5.37
CA LEU A 57 6.55 -21.76 4.68
C LEU A 57 6.02 -21.62 3.25
N SER A 58 5.85 -22.74 2.55
CA SER A 58 5.24 -22.75 1.22
C SER A 58 3.79 -22.26 1.26
N ASP A 59 3.02 -22.67 2.27
CA ASP A 59 1.64 -22.23 2.46
C ASP A 59 1.58 -20.73 2.78
N LEU A 60 2.48 -20.24 3.65
CA LEU A 60 2.63 -18.82 3.96
C LEU A 60 3.01 -17.99 2.72
N ARG A 61 3.96 -18.47 1.92
CA ARG A 61 4.34 -17.82 0.66
C ARG A 61 3.15 -17.71 -0.28
N ASP A 62 2.43 -18.81 -0.46
CA ASP A 62 1.28 -18.88 -1.35
C ASP A 62 0.18 -17.89 -0.89
N ALA A 63 -0.07 -17.80 0.42
CA ALA A 63 -0.99 -16.83 1.01
C ALA A 63 -0.52 -15.37 0.77
N LEU A 64 0.76 -15.07 1.04
CA LEU A 64 1.33 -13.75 0.77
C LEU A 64 1.23 -13.37 -0.71
N ALA A 65 1.46 -14.31 -1.63
CA ALA A 65 1.31 -14.09 -3.07
C ALA A 65 -0.13 -13.73 -3.44
N PHE A 66 -1.11 -14.49 -2.93
CA PHE A 66 -2.53 -14.19 -3.14
C PHE A 66 -2.89 -12.80 -2.59
N HIS A 67 -2.46 -12.47 -1.38
CA HIS A 67 -2.79 -11.18 -0.77
C HIS A 67 -2.15 -9.99 -1.46
N LEU A 68 -0.98 -10.14 -2.10
CA LEU A 68 -0.43 -9.11 -2.99
C LEU A 68 -1.33 -8.85 -4.21
N VAL A 69 -1.90 -9.91 -4.82
CA VAL A 69 -2.91 -9.75 -5.89
C VAL A 69 -4.18 -9.10 -5.35
N ARG A 70 -4.69 -9.57 -4.21
CA ARG A 70 -5.88 -9.00 -3.57
C ARG A 70 -5.69 -7.52 -3.26
N MET A 71 -4.54 -7.12 -2.72
CA MET A 71 -4.22 -5.71 -2.48
C MET A 71 -4.17 -4.90 -3.77
N SER A 72 -3.63 -5.44 -4.87
CA SER A 72 -3.57 -4.74 -6.17
C SER A 72 -4.95 -4.35 -6.68
N PHE A 73 -5.93 -5.23 -6.47
CA PHE A 73 -7.32 -4.91 -6.75
C PHE A 73 -7.91 -3.95 -5.71
N TRP A 74 -7.68 -4.22 -4.43
CA TRP A 74 -8.26 -3.46 -3.32
C TRP A 74 -7.93 -1.96 -3.36
N TRP A 75 -6.73 -1.63 -3.82
CA TRP A 75 -6.22 -0.25 -3.91
C TRP A 75 -6.07 0.26 -5.35
N ASP A 76 -6.49 -0.51 -6.37
CA ASP A 76 -6.36 -0.19 -7.81
C ASP A 76 -4.94 0.26 -8.21
N PHE A 77 -3.90 -0.50 -7.83
CA PHE A 77 -2.52 -0.18 -8.22
C PHE A 77 -1.94 -1.10 -9.29
N ALA A 78 -1.01 -0.59 -10.10
CA ALA A 78 -0.34 -1.38 -11.13
C ALA A 78 0.66 -2.36 -10.49
N PHE A 79 0.26 -3.62 -10.38
CA PHE A 79 1.10 -4.68 -9.83
C PHE A 79 1.76 -5.51 -10.94
N CYS A 80 3.09 -5.53 -10.95
CA CYS A 80 3.88 -6.46 -11.75
C CYS A 80 4.65 -7.39 -10.80
N PRO A 81 4.31 -8.69 -10.71
CA PRO A 81 4.98 -9.62 -9.81
C PRO A 81 6.50 -9.59 -9.97
N ARG A 82 7.01 -9.66 -11.20
CA ARG A 82 8.45 -9.60 -11.44
C ARG A 82 9.09 -8.30 -10.95
N GLY A 83 8.46 -7.15 -11.18
CA GLY A 83 8.99 -5.86 -10.73
C GLY A 83 8.93 -5.70 -9.21
N ALA A 84 7.81 -6.10 -8.61
CA ALA A 84 7.55 -5.93 -7.19
C ALA A 84 8.22 -7.00 -6.33
N THR A 85 8.36 -8.24 -6.79
CA THR A 85 8.87 -9.35 -5.97
C THR A 85 10.14 -9.99 -6.51
N GLY A 86 10.40 -9.89 -7.82
CA GLY A 86 11.52 -10.57 -8.49
C GLY A 86 11.14 -11.94 -9.06
N VAL A 87 10.00 -12.50 -8.68
CA VAL A 87 9.51 -13.80 -9.13
C VAL A 87 8.85 -13.67 -10.52
N SER A 88 9.08 -14.64 -11.40
CA SER A 88 8.45 -14.67 -12.73
C SER A 88 6.93 -14.77 -12.62
N ASN A 89 6.20 -14.16 -13.57
CA ASN A 89 4.73 -14.15 -13.53
C ASN A 89 4.11 -15.57 -13.49
N PRO A 90 4.58 -16.58 -14.26
CA PRO A 90 4.04 -17.93 -14.18
C PRO A 90 4.25 -18.59 -12.80
N ASN A 91 5.44 -18.44 -12.21
CA ASN A 91 5.74 -19.00 -10.90
C ASN A 91 4.88 -18.33 -9.83
N PHE A 92 4.80 -16.99 -9.86
CA PHE A 92 3.98 -16.23 -8.93
C PHE A 92 2.50 -16.64 -9.01
N LEU A 93 1.94 -16.76 -10.22
CA LEU A 93 0.56 -17.24 -10.40
C LEU A 93 0.36 -18.68 -9.92
N SER A 94 1.37 -19.54 -9.98
CA SER A 94 1.28 -20.88 -9.40
C SER A 94 1.10 -20.83 -7.88
N TYR A 95 1.69 -19.83 -7.21
CA TYR A 95 1.61 -19.66 -5.76
C TYR A 95 0.20 -19.23 -5.36
N VAL A 96 -0.33 -18.24 -6.08
CA VAL A 96 -1.72 -17.76 -5.95
C VAL A 96 -2.71 -18.92 -6.14
N LYS A 97 -2.55 -19.71 -7.21
CA LYS A 97 -3.43 -20.85 -7.52
C LYS A 97 -3.42 -21.93 -6.43
N ARG A 98 -2.26 -22.20 -5.82
CA ARG A 98 -2.17 -23.16 -4.71
C ARG A 98 -2.83 -22.64 -3.44
N HIS A 99 -2.77 -21.34 -3.16
CA HIS A 99 -3.50 -20.74 -2.03
C HIS A 99 -5.00 -20.87 -2.19
N VAL A 100 -5.56 -20.42 -3.32
CA VAL A 100 -7.02 -20.42 -3.54
C VAL A 100 -7.59 -21.84 -3.58
N ALA A 101 -6.80 -22.84 -3.99
CA ALA A 101 -7.20 -24.25 -3.90
C ALA A 101 -7.41 -24.75 -2.46
N ARG A 102 -6.91 -24.03 -1.44
CA ARG A 102 -7.04 -24.36 -0.01
C ARG A 102 -8.01 -23.43 0.75
N SER A 103 -8.43 -22.32 0.16
CA SER A 103 -9.26 -21.29 0.81
C SER A 103 -10.49 -20.97 -0.05
N TYR A 104 -11.66 -21.47 0.36
CA TYR A 104 -12.91 -21.28 -0.38
C TYR A 104 -13.31 -19.80 -0.50
N ASP A 105 -13.16 -19.04 0.59
CA ASP A 105 -13.50 -17.60 0.60
C ASP A 105 -12.62 -16.80 -0.37
N ASP A 106 -11.32 -17.13 -0.43
CA ASP A 106 -10.38 -16.48 -1.34
C ASP A 106 -10.53 -16.98 -2.78
N GLU A 107 -11.05 -18.19 -2.99
CA GLU A 107 -11.38 -18.73 -4.30
C GLU A 107 -12.52 -17.94 -4.94
N ALA A 108 -13.60 -17.64 -4.20
CA ALA A 108 -14.70 -16.82 -4.69
C ALA A 108 -14.22 -15.41 -5.09
N PHE A 109 -13.34 -14.81 -4.27
CA PHE A 109 -12.70 -13.54 -4.61
C PHE A 109 -11.84 -13.68 -5.88
N PHE A 110 -11.02 -14.73 -5.99
CA PHE A 110 -10.15 -14.93 -7.15
C PHE A 110 -10.92 -15.23 -8.45
N ASP A 111 -12.02 -15.99 -8.37
CA ASP A 111 -12.89 -16.31 -9.51
C ASP A 111 -13.45 -15.03 -10.13
N LEU A 112 -13.89 -14.08 -9.30
CA LEU A 112 -14.39 -12.78 -9.74
C LEU A 112 -13.39 -12.02 -10.65
N PHE A 113 -12.09 -12.12 -10.38
CA PHE A 113 -11.07 -11.44 -11.19
C PHE A 113 -10.56 -12.25 -12.37
N THR A 114 -10.92 -13.53 -12.44
CA THR A 114 -10.39 -14.45 -13.44
C THR A 114 -11.49 -14.98 -14.36
N TRP A 115 -12.13 -16.09 -13.98
CA TRP A 115 -13.05 -16.82 -14.84
C TRP A 115 -14.51 -16.41 -14.69
N GLN A 116 -14.88 -15.80 -13.55
CA GLN A 116 -16.24 -15.36 -13.29
C GLN A 116 -17.25 -16.51 -13.49
N ARG A 117 -16.94 -17.67 -12.91
CA ARG A 117 -17.77 -18.88 -12.98
C ARG A 117 -19.07 -18.72 -12.20
N HIS A 118 -18.99 -18.03 -11.07
CA HIS A 118 -20.13 -17.88 -10.15
C HIS A 118 -20.91 -16.59 -10.38
N MET A 119 -20.26 -15.54 -10.88
CA MET A 119 -20.87 -14.24 -11.11
C MET A 119 -20.64 -13.79 -12.54
N HIS A 120 -21.69 -13.44 -13.28
CA HIS A 120 -21.56 -13.11 -14.70
C HIS A 120 -20.72 -11.85 -14.93
N ALA A 121 -19.85 -11.90 -15.94
CA ALA A 121 -19.01 -10.76 -16.30
C ALA A 121 -19.87 -9.56 -16.73
N GLY A 122 -19.69 -8.43 -16.05
CA GLY A 122 -20.44 -7.20 -16.29
C GLY A 122 -21.83 -7.12 -15.64
N ASP A 123 -22.24 -8.15 -14.90
CA ASP A 123 -23.51 -8.12 -14.15
C ASP A 123 -23.35 -7.26 -12.90
N GLU A 124 -23.90 -6.04 -12.94
CA GLU A 124 -23.80 -5.06 -11.84
C GLU A 124 -24.80 -5.33 -10.70
N ASP A 125 -25.73 -6.29 -10.87
CA ASP A 125 -26.78 -6.62 -9.89
C ASP A 125 -26.37 -7.79 -8.98
N GLN A 126 -25.43 -8.64 -9.44
CA GLN A 126 -24.81 -9.65 -8.60
C GLN A 126 -23.63 -9.04 -7.83
N ILE A 127 -23.64 -9.21 -6.50
CA ILE A 127 -22.65 -8.61 -5.61
C ILE A 127 -22.08 -9.68 -4.68
N LEU A 128 -20.77 -9.92 -4.79
CA LEU A 128 -20.01 -10.69 -3.81
C LEU A 128 -19.80 -9.82 -2.57
N ILE A 129 -20.45 -10.15 -1.45
CA ILE A 129 -20.24 -9.45 -0.18
C ILE A 129 -18.86 -9.79 0.36
N VAL A 130 -18.03 -8.76 0.55
CA VAL A 130 -16.65 -8.94 1.05
C VAL A 130 -16.53 -8.70 2.55
N GLY A 131 -17.45 -7.95 3.15
CA GLY A 131 -17.48 -7.75 4.59
C GLY A 131 -18.34 -6.57 5.03
N ARG A 132 -18.34 -6.34 6.34
CA ARG A 132 -19.01 -5.22 7.01
C ARG A 132 -17.95 -4.25 7.51
N ASP A 133 -18.22 -2.95 7.38
CA ASP A 133 -17.39 -1.90 7.98
C ASP A 133 -17.34 -2.08 9.52
N PRO A 134 -16.14 -2.24 10.11
CA PRO A 134 -15.99 -2.46 11.55
C PRO A 134 -16.35 -1.23 12.40
N GLY A 135 -16.27 -0.02 11.83
CA GLY A 135 -16.66 1.25 12.46
C GLY A 135 -18.15 1.57 12.34
N SER A 136 -18.89 0.90 11.44
CA SER A 136 -20.33 1.17 11.25
C SER A 136 -21.20 0.86 12.48
N PRO A 137 -22.17 1.73 12.83
CA PRO A 137 -23.11 1.47 13.92
C PRO A 137 -23.89 0.16 13.74
N LYS A 138 -24.19 -0.56 14.83
CA LYS A 138 -24.94 -1.84 14.76
C LYS A 138 -26.34 -1.69 14.15
N HIS A 139 -26.99 -0.55 14.37
CA HIS A 139 -28.34 -0.28 13.87
C HIS A 139 -28.35 0.26 12.42
N MET A 140 -27.16 0.55 11.87
CA MET A 140 -26.98 1.01 10.49
C MET A 140 -25.65 0.46 9.96
N PRO A 141 -25.56 -0.87 9.73
CA PRO A 141 -24.33 -1.47 9.24
C PRO A 141 -24.05 -1.02 7.80
N ILE A 142 -22.78 -0.75 7.51
CA ILE A 142 -22.31 -0.54 6.15
C ILE A 142 -21.69 -1.85 5.67
N TYR A 143 -22.24 -2.44 4.63
CA TYR A 143 -21.68 -3.60 3.96
C TYR A 143 -20.96 -3.18 2.68
N TYR A 144 -19.89 -3.88 2.36
CA TYR A 144 -19.15 -3.72 1.11
C TYR A 144 -19.22 -5.00 0.30
N GLY A 145 -19.26 -4.81 -1.01
CA GLY A 145 -19.27 -5.91 -1.97
C GLY A 145 -18.59 -5.53 -3.26
N ILE A 146 -18.43 -6.50 -4.15
CA ILE A 146 -17.84 -6.30 -5.47
C ILE A 146 -18.81 -6.89 -6.49
N ASP A 147 -19.15 -6.10 -7.50
CA ASP A 147 -20.08 -6.50 -8.56
C ASP A 147 -19.40 -7.30 -9.69
N GLY A 148 -20.19 -7.84 -10.61
CA GLY A 148 -19.70 -8.56 -11.81
C GLY A 148 -18.89 -7.70 -12.77
N ALA A 149 -18.95 -6.37 -12.66
CA ALA A 149 -18.08 -5.43 -13.36
C ALA A 149 -16.76 -5.16 -12.62
N ARG A 150 -16.50 -5.89 -11.52
CA ARG A 150 -15.30 -5.79 -10.68
C ARG A 150 -15.15 -4.42 -10.04
N ARG A 151 -16.28 -3.82 -9.63
CA ARG A 151 -16.30 -2.54 -8.92
C ARG A 151 -16.76 -2.75 -7.49
N PHE A 152 -16.13 -2.03 -6.58
CA PHE A 152 -16.57 -1.96 -5.19
C PHE A 152 -17.92 -1.24 -5.11
N ARG A 153 -18.81 -1.80 -4.30
CA ARG A 153 -20.14 -1.30 -3.97
C ARG A 153 -20.27 -1.22 -2.46
N PHE A 154 -21.16 -0.35 -1.99
CA PHE A 154 -21.53 -0.26 -0.58
C PHE A 154 -23.05 -0.31 -0.42
N SER A 155 -23.52 -0.76 0.73
CA SER A 155 -24.94 -0.77 1.07
C SER A 155 -25.43 0.63 1.43
N LEU A 156 -26.60 1.02 0.92
CA LEU A 156 -27.32 2.23 1.29
C LEU A 156 -27.84 2.14 2.74
N PRO A 157 -28.12 3.29 3.40
CA PRO A 157 -28.78 3.31 4.69
C PRO A 157 -30.11 2.54 4.65
N GLY A 158 -30.30 1.57 5.55
CA GLY A 158 -31.47 0.70 5.55
C GLY A 158 -31.39 -0.45 6.55
N GLU A 159 -32.30 -1.40 6.43
CA GLU A 159 -32.36 -2.57 7.31
C GLU A 159 -31.20 -3.55 7.05
N ALA A 160 -30.67 -4.13 8.13
CA ALA A 160 -29.48 -4.98 8.07
C ALA A 160 -29.67 -6.33 7.35
N HIS A 161 -30.91 -6.78 7.19
CA HIS A 161 -31.24 -8.13 6.70
C HIS A 161 -31.30 -8.23 5.17
N GLU A 162 -31.42 -7.09 4.47
CA GLU A 162 -31.45 -7.04 3.01
C GLU A 162 -30.81 -5.73 2.53
N PRO A 163 -29.46 -5.69 2.42
CA PRO A 163 -28.76 -4.48 2.04
C PRO A 163 -29.13 -4.08 0.62
N HIS A 164 -29.67 -2.88 0.48
CA HIS A 164 -29.83 -2.24 -0.83
C HIS A 164 -28.48 -1.66 -1.24
N TRP A 165 -28.05 -1.87 -2.47
CA TRP A 165 -26.73 -1.46 -2.91
C TRP A 165 -26.76 -0.13 -3.66
N ALA A 166 -25.75 0.71 -3.42
CA ALA A 166 -25.58 1.93 -4.21
C ALA A 166 -25.41 1.58 -5.69
N CYS A 167 -26.03 2.33 -6.61
CA CYS A 167 -25.92 2.08 -8.06
C CYS A 167 -24.51 2.39 -8.62
N VAL A 168 -23.75 3.25 -7.94
CA VAL A 168 -22.41 3.66 -8.38
C VAL A 168 -21.37 2.65 -7.90
N GLY A 169 -20.53 2.18 -8.82
CA GLY A 169 -19.37 1.34 -8.52
C GLY A 169 -18.04 2.10 -8.53
N TYR A 170 -17.11 1.67 -7.68
CA TYR A 170 -15.79 2.29 -7.49
C TYR A 170 -14.67 1.33 -7.87
N ARG A 171 -13.53 1.85 -8.32
CA ARG A 171 -12.39 1.03 -8.77
C ARG A 171 -11.55 0.48 -7.64
N ASP A 172 -11.50 1.18 -6.52
CA ASP A 172 -10.77 0.81 -5.33
C ASP A 172 -11.67 0.93 -4.09
N PHE A 173 -11.28 0.23 -3.03
CA PHE A 173 -12.05 0.15 -1.80
C PHE A 173 -12.08 1.49 -1.05
N ALA A 174 -10.97 2.24 -1.02
CA ALA A 174 -10.92 3.51 -0.30
C ALA A 174 -11.91 4.52 -0.87
N ALA A 175 -12.09 4.56 -2.20
CA ALA A 175 -13.12 5.38 -2.83
C ALA A 175 -14.54 4.94 -2.46
N ALA A 176 -14.83 3.62 -2.47
CA ALA A 176 -16.13 3.10 -2.02
C ALA A 176 -16.38 3.38 -0.53
N TRP A 177 -15.35 3.26 0.29
CA TRP A 177 -15.40 3.51 1.73
C TRP A 177 -15.73 4.96 2.02
N LEU A 178 -14.99 5.91 1.42
CA LEU A 178 -15.26 7.34 1.58
C LEU A 178 -16.68 7.71 1.11
N ALA A 179 -17.11 7.20 -0.05
CA ALA A 179 -18.45 7.47 -0.56
C ALA A 179 -19.56 6.86 0.30
N ALA A 180 -19.32 5.68 0.90
CA ALA A 180 -20.24 5.09 1.85
C ALA A 180 -20.41 6.00 3.07
N TRP A 181 -19.32 6.47 3.67
CA TRP A 181 -19.39 7.39 4.80
C TRP A 181 -20.04 8.73 4.44
N THR A 182 -19.80 9.28 3.25
CA THR A 182 -20.54 10.44 2.73
C THR A 182 -22.05 10.17 2.67
N CYS A 183 -22.45 9.01 2.17
CA CYS A 183 -23.86 8.64 2.03
C CYS A 183 -24.55 8.39 3.39
N HIS A 184 -23.83 7.84 4.36
CA HIS A 184 -24.35 7.51 5.69
C HIS A 184 -24.24 8.68 6.69
N CYS A 185 -23.39 9.67 6.45
CA CYS A 185 -23.16 10.84 7.31
C CYS A 185 -24.46 11.54 7.80
N PRO A 186 -25.48 11.80 6.95
CA PRO A 186 -26.74 12.43 7.41
C PRO A 186 -27.50 11.60 8.45
N HIS A 187 -27.21 10.30 8.54
CA HIS A 187 -27.87 9.35 9.41
C HIS A 187 -27.03 8.98 10.65
N THR A 188 -25.78 9.44 10.71
CA THR A 188 -24.89 9.27 11.87
C THR A 188 -24.94 10.52 12.76
N SER A 189 -24.98 10.32 14.08
CA SER A 189 -24.98 11.41 15.06
C SER A 189 -23.60 12.04 15.31
N ASP A 190 -22.55 11.50 14.70
CA ASP A 190 -21.18 12.00 14.86
C ASP A 190 -20.97 13.26 14.02
N GLY A 191 -20.38 14.28 14.65
CA GLY A 191 -20.22 15.63 14.12
C GLY A 191 -19.26 15.80 12.93
N ASP A 192 -18.96 14.74 12.21
CA ASP A 192 -18.18 14.82 10.98
C ASP A 192 -19.03 15.47 9.89
N SER A 193 -18.64 16.67 9.47
CA SER A 193 -19.40 17.41 8.45
C SER A 193 -19.33 16.68 7.11
N LEU A 194 -20.46 16.56 6.41
CA LEU A 194 -20.55 16.06 5.03
C LEU A 194 -19.48 16.68 4.10
N ASP A 195 -19.16 17.97 4.30
CA ASP A 195 -18.11 18.67 3.55
C ASP A 195 -16.72 18.03 3.74
N MET A 196 -16.41 17.50 4.92
CA MET A 196 -15.15 16.80 5.19
C MET A 196 -15.04 15.50 4.39
N HIS A 197 -16.09 14.66 4.35
CA HIS A 197 -16.06 13.43 3.56
C HIS A 197 -15.98 13.72 2.06
N LEU A 198 -16.75 14.69 1.55
CA LEU A 198 -16.66 15.12 0.15
C LEU A 198 -15.27 15.68 -0.21
N ARG A 199 -14.58 16.35 0.72
CA ARG A 199 -13.18 16.76 0.52
C ARG A 199 -12.24 15.56 0.48
N ALA A 200 -12.40 14.61 1.39
CA ALA A 200 -11.57 13.42 1.45
C ALA A 200 -11.69 12.59 0.16
N GLU A 201 -12.90 12.46 -0.40
CA GLU A 201 -13.11 11.83 -1.73
C GLU A 201 -12.31 12.52 -2.84
N ARG A 202 -12.31 13.87 -2.88
CA ARG A 202 -11.53 14.64 -3.86
C ARG A 202 -10.03 14.47 -3.68
N GLU A 203 -9.56 14.48 -2.44
CA GLU A 203 -8.15 14.29 -2.11
C GLU A 203 -7.67 12.88 -2.48
N HIS A 204 -8.49 11.85 -2.21
CA HIS A 204 -8.22 10.46 -2.61
C HIS A 204 -8.16 10.30 -4.13
N HIS A 205 -9.04 10.98 -4.87
CA HIS A 205 -9.01 10.94 -6.33
C HIS A 205 -7.65 11.38 -6.90
N LEU A 206 -7.01 12.36 -6.28
CA LEU A 206 -5.65 12.80 -6.62
C LEU A 206 -4.61 11.77 -6.17
N ALA A 207 -4.73 11.25 -4.94
CA ALA A 207 -3.82 10.25 -4.37
C ALA A 207 -3.73 8.97 -5.20
N ARG A 208 -4.86 8.51 -5.78
CA ARG A 208 -4.96 7.26 -6.54
C ARG A 208 -3.98 7.16 -7.71
N ILE A 209 -3.66 8.27 -8.38
CA ILE A 209 -2.69 8.29 -9.48
C ILE A 209 -1.29 7.87 -8.98
N TRP A 210 -0.94 8.25 -7.76
CA TRP A 210 0.32 7.90 -7.13
C TRP A 210 0.34 6.44 -6.68
N HIS A 211 -0.77 5.93 -6.13
CA HIS A 211 -0.92 4.51 -5.82
C HIS A 211 -0.72 3.63 -7.05
N GLN A 212 -1.35 3.99 -8.17
CA GLN A 212 -1.17 3.31 -9.45
C GLN A 212 0.29 3.24 -9.90
N ARG A 213 1.12 4.21 -9.50
CA ARG A 213 2.53 4.31 -9.89
C ARG A 213 3.49 3.81 -8.81
N HIS A 214 3.01 3.27 -7.69
CA HIS A 214 3.85 2.92 -6.53
C HIS A 214 5.03 1.99 -6.86
N PHE A 215 4.85 1.04 -7.77
CA PHE A 215 5.94 0.15 -8.21
C PHE A 215 6.62 0.58 -9.52
N CYS A 216 6.19 1.70 -10.11
CA CYS A 216 6.79 2.26 -11.31
C CYS A 216 8.01 3.08 -10.90
N LYS A 217 9.21 2.53 -11.10
CA LYS A 217 10.46 3.24 -10.78
C LYS A 217 10.61 4.51 -11.63
N PRO A 218 10.64 5.71 -11.00
CA PRO A 218 10.93 6.93 -11.74
C PRO A 218 12.38 6.93 -12.20
N CYS A 219 12.69 7.70 -13.24
CA CYS A 219 14.08 7.91 -13.67
C CYS A 219 14.58 9.26 -13.16
N LYS A 220 15.90 9.53 -13.28
CA LYS A 220 16.52 10.78 -12.84
C LYS A 220 15.79 12.03 -13.38
N ALA A 221 15.33 11.97 -14.63
CA ALA A 221 14.65 13.09 -15.28
C ALA A 221 13.23 13.37 -14.75
N THR A 222 12.57 12.37 -14.14
CA THR A 222 11.15 12.48 -13.75
C THR A 222 10.91 12.50 -12.25
N VAL A 223 11.85 12.01 -11.44
CA VAL A 223 11.64 11.86 -9.99
C VAL A 223 11.46 13.19 -9.25
N VAL A 224 12.26 14.22 -9.57
CA VAL A 224 12.15 15.54 -8.93
C VAL A 224 10.87 16.27 -9.36
N PRO A 225 10.52 16.35 -10.66
CA PRO A 225 9.22 16.90 -11.07
C PRO A 225 8.03 16.20 -10.40
N ALA A 226 8.05 14.87 -10.30
CA ALA A 226 7.00 14.10 -9.63
C ALA A 226 6.90 14.45 -8.12
N TYR A 227 8.05 14.56 -7.44
CA TYR A 227 8.09 14.98 -6.04
C TYR A 227 7.51 16.39 -5.83
N ILE A 228 7.85 17.34 -6.69
CA ILE A 228 7.34 18.72 -6.63
C ILE A 228 5.83 18.75 -6.86
N GLU A 229 5.34 18.00 -7.85
CA GLU A 229 3.90 17.88 -8.14
C GLU A 229 3.13 17.31 -6.93
N ALA A 230 3.65 16.23 -6.33
CA ALA A 230 3.05 15.65 -5.14
C ALA A 230 3.06 16.61 -3.95
N CYS A 231 4.13 17.40 -3.75
CA CYS A 231 4.19 18.43 -2.71
C CYS A 231 3.15 19.54 -2.95
N ALA A 232 2.95 19.96 -4.20
CA ALA A 232 1.94 20.95 -4.55
C ALA A 232 0.54 20.42 -4.23
N GLN A 233 0.23 19.16 -4.58
CA GLN A 233 -1.04 18.53 -4.24
C GLN A 233 -1.23 18.36 -2.73
N ALA A 234 -0.20 17.92 -2.01
CA ALA A 234 -0.19 17.81 -0.55
C ALA A 234 -0.54 19.15 0.12
N SER A 235 -0.03 20.26 -0.40
CA SER A 235 -0.32 21.60 0.14
C SER A 235 -1.79 22.03 0.01
N THR A 236 -2.57 21.34 -0.83
CA THR A 236 -4.02 21.58 -1.01
C THR A 236 -4.89 20.70 -0.12
N CYS A 237 -4.33 19.64 0.47
CA CYS A 237 -5.06 18.73 1.35
C CYS A 237 -5.49 19.41 2.65
N ARG A 238 -6.71 19.15 3.09
CA ARG A 238 -7.33 19.72 4.29
C ARG A 238 -7.93 18.67 5.21
N THR A 239 -8.20 17.46 4.72
CA THR A 239 -8.74 16.39 5.57
C THR A 239 -7.63 15.57 6.22
N PRO A 240 -7.88 14.95 7.39
CA PRO A 240 -6.93 14.01 7.98
C PRO A 240 -6.54 12.87 7.01
N PHE A 241 -7.51 12.38 6.24
CA PHE A 241 -7.30 11.33 5.24
C PHE A 241 -6.33 11.78 4.14
N GLY A 242 -6.59 12.88 3.47
CA GLY A 242 -5.72 13.38 2.40
C GLY A 242 -4.33 13.81 2.91
N CYS A 243 -4.26 14.45 4.08
CA CYS A 243 -2.98 14.79 4.70
C CYS A 243 -2.14 13.54 5.00
N MET A 244 -2.76 12.47 5.51
CA MET A 244 -2.11 11.19 5.74
C MET A 244 -1.61 10.59 4.42
N GLU A 245 -2.48 10.45 3.41
CA GLU A 245 -2.13 9.88 2.10
C GLU A 245 -0.94 10.61 1.46
N PHE A 246 -1.03 11.94 1.37
CA PHE A 246 0.00 12.74 0.73
C PHE A 246 1.30 12.82 1.54
N THR A 247 1.26 12.66 2.86
CA THR A 247 2.49 12.50 3.67
C THR A 247 3.27 11.27 3.23
N HIS A 248 2.59 10.15 3.00
CA HIS A 248 3.24 8.91 2.56
C HIS A 248 3.66 8.93 1.09
N ILE A 249 2.87 9.57 0.21
CA ILE A 249 3.21 9.74 -1.21
C ILE A 249 4.45 10.62 -1.37
N THR A 250 4.47 11.78 -0.72
CA THR A 250 5.64 12.68 -0.76
C THR A 250 6.86 12.05 -0.10
N GLY A 251 6.66 11.30 0.99
CA GLY A 251 7.68 10.47 1.63
C GLY A 251 8.29 9.42 0.71
N HIS A 252 7.46 8.69 -0.04
CA HIS A 252 7.90 7.70 -1.02
C HIS A 252 8.75 8.35 -2.12
N LEU A 253 8.25 9.41 -2.74
CA LEU A 253 8.95 10.12 -3.81
C LEU A 253 10.26 10.75 -3.31
N ALA A 254 10.28 11.30 -2.09
CA ALA A 254 11.50 11.78 -1.46
C ALA A 254 12.53 10.67 -1.27
N HIS A 255 12.10 9.47 -0.87
CA HIS A 255 12.98 8.31 -0.78
C HIS A 255 13.54 7.93 -2.17
N GLU A 256 12.72 7.90 -3.22
CA GLU A 256 13.17 7.62 -4.58
C GLU A 256 14.17 8.68 -5.10
N VAL A 257 13.95 9.97 -4.78
CA VAL A 257 14.93 11.04 -5.09
C VAL A 257 16.28 10.72 -4.44
N MET A 258 16.27 10.33 -3.16
CA MET A 258 17.50 10.00 -2.42
C MET A 258 18.20 8.76 -2.98
N ASP A 259 17.44 7.73 -3.35
CA ASP A 259 17.98 6.49 -3.91
C ASP A 259 18.63 6.75 -5.28
N ILE A 260 17.95 7.48 -6.16
CA ILE A 260 18.51 7.84 -7.48
C ILE A 260 19.74 8.75 -7.35
N ALA A 261 19.72 9.70 -6.41
CA ALA A 261 20.89 10.56 -6.15
C ALA A 261 22.10 9.72 -5.71
N SER A 262 21.88 8.74 -4.82
CA SER A 262 22.89 7.79 -4.38
C SER A 262 23.40 6.91 -5.52
N ASP A 263 22.50 6.27 -6.27
CA ASP A 263 22.84 5.33 -7.36
C ASP A 263 23.61 6.01 -8.50
N THR A 264 23.30 7.28 -8.79
CA THR A 264 23.93 8.07 -9.86
C THR A 264 25.06 8.98 -9.37
N GLN A 265 25.42 8.93 -8.08
CA GLN A 265 26.38 9.83 -7.44
C GLN A 265 26.12 11.32 -7.74
N SER A 266 24.85 11.70 -7.89
CA SER A 266 24.44 13.06 -8.20
C SER A 266 24.18 13.85 -6.92
N ASP A 267 24.53 15.13 -6.91
CA ASP A 267 24.12 16.02 -5.83
C ASP A 267 22.64 16.42 -5.96
N LEU A 268 21.96 16.56 -4.83
CA LEU A 268 20.54 16.90 -4.80
C LEU A 268 20.28 18.31 -5.33
N VAL A 269 21.18 19.28 -5.10
CA VAL A 269 21.03 20.63 -5.66
C VAL A 269 21.06 20.53 -7.18
N GLY A 270 22.02 19.79 -7.73
CA GLY A 270 22.12 19.54 -9.17
C GLY A 270 20.86 18.89 -9.74
N MET A 271 20.26 17.93 -9.05
CA MET A 271 19.01 17.29 -9.50
C MET A 271 17.82 18.25 -9.50
N PHE A 272 17.71 19.15 -8.53
CA PHE A 272 16.66 20.18 -8.50
C PHE A 272 16.90 21.28 -9.54
N ASP A 273 18.16 21.63 -9.79
CA ASP A 273 18.55 22.55 -10.85
C ASP A 273 18.18 22.01 -12.24
N ASP A 274 18.51 20.74 -12.51
CA ASP A 274 18.17 20.04 -13.76
C ASP A 274 16.65 19.99 -13.99
N ALA A 275 15.86 19.93 -12.91
CA ALA A 275 14.40 19.96 -12.93
C ALA A 275 13.80 21.38 -13.05
N GLY A 276 14.63 22.43 -13.16
CA GLY A 276 14.18 23.82 -13.24
C GLY A 276 13.71 24.42 -11.91
N ALA A 277 14.04 23.79 -10.78
CA ALA A 277 13.57 24.15 -9.44
C ALA A 277 14.69 24.78 -8.57
N ARG A 278 15.68 25.43 -9.20
CA ARG A 278 16.85 26.04 -8.54
C ARG A 278 16.49 26.96 -7.38
N SER A 279 15.44 27.76 -7.53
CA SER A 279 15.04 28.77 -6.53
C SER A 279 14.59 28.18 -5.19
N ILE A 280 14.17 26.91 -5.17
CA ILE A 280 13.70 26.22 -3.97
C ILE A 280 14.64 25.09 -3.50
N ALA A 281 15.74 24.85 -4.22
CA ALA A 281 16.60 23.68 -4.02
C ALA A 281 17.20 23.60 -2.60
N ALA A 282 17.70 24.72 -2.06
CA ALA A 282 18.35 24.73 -0.74
C ALA A 282 17.39 24.32 0.39
N ASP A 283 16.18 24.89 0.40
CA ASP A 283 15.16 24.60 1.40
C ASP A 283 14.54 23.21 1.18
N ALA A 284 14.33 22.83 -0.08
CA ALA A 284 13.74 21.56 -0.45
C ALA A 284 14.60 20.36 -0.01
N ILE A 285 15.93 20.48 0.00
CA ILE A 285 16.82 19.35 0.38
C ILE A 285 16.59 18.90 1.83
N ALA A 286 16.46 19.85 2.76
CA ALA A 286 16.21 19.52 4.16
C ALA A 286 14.87 18.79 4.31
N VAL A 287 13.84 19.27 3.59
CA VAL A 287 12.50 18.70 3.58
C VAL A 287 12.48 17.31 2.94
N VAL A 288 13.14 17.12 1.78
CA VAL A 288 13.28 15.82 1.10
C VAL A 288 13.90 14.80 2.05
N ARG A 289 14.99 15.16 2.73
CA ARG A 289 15.64 14.27 3.69
C ARG A 289 14.73 13.93 4.86
N LEU A 290 13.94 14.89 5.36
CA LEU A 290 12.98 14.65 6.43
C LEU A 290 11.90 13.66 5.98
N HIS A 291 11.25 13.94 4.84
CA HIS A 291 10.21 13.09 4.26
C HIS A 291 10.70 11.66 3.97
N ALA A 292 11.89 11.52 3.36
CA ALA A 292 12.49 10.22 3.08
C ALA A 292 12.78 9.41 4.37
N ASN A 293 13.27 10.07 5.42
CA ASN A 293 13.54 9.42 6.69
C ASN A 293 12.26 8.99 7.43
N ALA A 294 11.21 9.82 7.40
CA ALA A 294 9.90 9.47 7.94
C ALA A 294 9.34 8.23 7.21
N TYR A 295 9.33 8.26 5.88
CA TYR A 295 8.88 7.13 5.06
C TYR A 295 9.67 5.85 5.34
N ARG A 296 11.00 5.93 5.45
CA ARG A 296 11.84 4.78 5.79
C ARG A 296 11.48 4.17 7.15
N THR A 297 11.07 4.99 8.11
CA THR A 297 10.76 4.56 9.47
C THR A 297 9.35 3.98 9.57
N GLU A 298 8.40 4.56 8.84
CA GLU A 298 6.97 4.27 8.99
C GLU A 298 6.43 3.29 7.95
N CYS A 299 6.98 3.31 6.73
CA CYS A 299 6.46 2.57 5.58
C CYS A 299 7.34 1.42 5.12
N LEU A 300 8.64 1.42 5.43
CA LEU A 300 9.49 0.28 5.08
C LEU A 300 9.48 -0.75 6.20
N ASP A 301 9.63 -2.00 5.81
CA ASP A 301 9.76 -3.10 6.75
C ASP A 301 10.99 -2.88 7.65
N PRO A 302 10.82 -2.76 8.98
CA PRO A 302 11.94 -2.51 9.90
C PRO A 302 13.00 -3.60 9.84
N VAL A 303 12.65 -4.81 9.40
CA VAL A 303 13.58 -5.93 9.23
C VAL A 303 14.57 -5.69 8.07
N ARG A 304 14.22 -4.80 7.12
CA ARG A 304 15.11 -4.38 6.02
C ARG A 304 15.92 -3.13 6.33
N VAL A 305 15.61 -2.37 7.38
CA VAL A 305 16.36 -1.14 7.68
C VAL A 305 17.74 -1.53 8.23
N PRO A 306 18.85 -1.17 7.54
CA PRO A 306 20.17 -1.36 8.11
C PRO A 306 20.21 -0.57 9.42
N CYS A 307 20.50 -1.25 10.53
CA CYS A 307 20.66 -0.59 11.82
C CYS A 307 21.71 0.52 11.67
N ALA A 308 21.26 1.79 11.69
CA ALA A 308 22.13 2.96 11.65
C ALA A 308 22.83 3.11 13.02
N ALA A 309 23.69 2.16 13.36
CA ALA A 309 24.46 2.15 14.59
C ALA A 309 25.88 1.64 14.32
N GLY A 310 26.57 2.31 13.40
CA GLY A 310 28.01 2.28 13.28
C GLY A 310 28.56 3.65 13.60
N LYS A 311 28.59 4.03 14.89
CA LYS A 311 29.37 5.19 15.34
C LYS A 311 30.80 5.01 14.81
N ARG A 312 31.21 5.87 13.87
CA ARG A 312 32.63 6.10 13.58
C ARG A 312 33.26 6.56 14.91
N ARG A 313 33.91 5.64 15.62
CA ARG A 313 34.89 6.01 16.63
C ARG A 313 35.99 6.76 15.88
N MET A 314 36.04 8.07 16.09
CA MET A 314 37.26 8.84 15.85
C MET A 314 38.38 8.15 16.62
N GLY A 315 39.35 7.59 15.89
CA GLY A 315 40.65 7.25 16.45
C GLY A 315 41.37 8.55 16.76
N LEU A 316 41.29 8.98 18.01
CA LEU A 316 42.18 9.99 18.57
C LEU A 316 43.61 9.46 18.51
N ALA A 317 44.48 10.28 17.93
CA ALA A 317 45.90 10.06 17.83
C ALA A 317 46.51 9.78 19.21
N GLY A 318 47.15 8.62 19.34
CA GLY A 318 47.98 8.28 20.47
C GLY A 318 49.30 9.05 20.42
N PHE A 319 49.39 10.10 21.24
CA PHE A 319 50.63 10.66 21.74
C PHE A 319 51.48 9.53 22.36
N ARG A 320 52.73 9.38 21.90
CA ARG A 320 53.78 8.67 22.65
C ARG A 320 54.49 9.67 23.57
N PRO A 321 54.79 9.27 24.81
CA PRO A 321 56.05 9.67 25.42
C PRO A 321 56.87 8.45 25.87
N HIS A 322 58.16 8.52 25.53
CA HIS A 322 59.31 7.74 25.98
C HIS A 322 59.30 6.23 25.72
#